data_AF-A0A6B3HAA5-F1
#
_entry.id   AF-A0A6B3HAA5-F1
#
_cell.length_a   1.000
_cell.length_b   1.000
_cell.length_c   1.000
_cell.angle_alpha   90.00
_cell.angle_beta   90.00
_cell.angle_gamma   90.00
#
_symmetry.space_group_name_H-M   'P 1'
#
loop_
_entity.id
_entity.type
_entity.pdbx_description
1 polymer ?
#
loop_
_entity_poly.entity_id
_entity_poly.type
_entity_poly.pdbx_seq_one_letter_code
_entity_poly.pdbx_strand_id
1 'polypeptide(L)'
;MQGMTTSRAVLRGPALALSAALLALSGVAHADAPGDNTTVPPPQSKPGGSTDGKGKVSAGVSQIQISQVKGGGSGKRGNLAPIDTDWEPPACWYEPVFTPEELKEFVDRSDGQGDVGIHQSWYGKGLWTDHYRDGKAQDNMDDDRTEAEGYENYNIGKGGNFWRSVAPDDSHPDSWDCGRIMFWMPDNQVPRIPNAPTPRMLAEYAYEHVKVPDTEVEVRPQAKSTVNLPTWVWLDEGKFEDVVVRAELPRTNLYAETTAHPVSLTLEPGTEDAETFPAGGTCRINEDGSIGSPYRKGSADQDPPCGITYLRASDKPYELSASITWEISWEGTGGAGGDLPDGTFETTQDMTVQEIQSINR
;
A
#
# COMPACT_ATOMS: atom_id res chain seq x y z
N MET A 1 -23.83 50.98 61.71
CA MET A 1 -24.20 51.56 60.39
C MET A 1 -24.32 50.43 59.40
N GLN A 2 -25.51 50.27 58.81
CA GLN A 2 -25.88 49.71 57.48
C GLN A 2 -25.16 48.43 56.99
N GLY A 3 -25.80 47.36 56.52
CA GLY A 3 -27.19 47.04 56.17
C GLY A 3 -27.28 45.53 55.83
N MET A 4 -28.38 44.88 56.23
CA MET A 4 -29.39 44.27 55.35
C MET A 4 -28.91 43.13 54.40
N THR A 5 -29.34 41.89 54.70
CA THR A 5 -30.26 41.02 53.90
C THR A 5 -29.55 40.13 52.87
N THR A 6 -29.90 38.87 52.56
CA THR A 6 -31.10 38.04 52.79
C THR A 6 -30.78 36.57 52.48
N SER A 7 -31.61 35.66 53.01
CA SER A 7 -31.60 34.19 52.92
C SER A 7 -31.65 33.57 51.51
N ARG A 8 -31.15 32.32 51.39
CA ARG A 8 -31.66 31.31 50.44
C ARG A 8 -31.72 29.92 51.10
N ALA A 9 -32.91 29.32 51.03
CA ALA A 9 -33.17 27.92 51.31
C ALA A 9 -33.07 27.10 50.01
N VAL A 10 -32.58 25.86 50.08
CA VAL A 10 -32.68 24.87 48.99
C VAL A 10 -33.08 23.52 49.59
N LEU A 11 -34.21 22.99 49.10
CA LEU A 11 -34.79 21.69 49.44
C LEU A 11 -34.11 20.53 48.69
N ARG A 12 -34.21 19.34 49.28
CA ARG A 12 -33.73 18.04 48.83
C ARG A 12 -34.74 17.28 47.95
N GLY A 13 -34.24 16.62 46.90
CA GLY A 13 -34.64 15.28 46.37
C GLY A 13 -36.02 15.14 45.68
N PRO A 14 -36.29 14.04 44.94
CA PRO A 14 -35.62 12.72 45.00
C PRO A 14 -35.22 12.10 43.63
N ALA A 15 -34.53 10.96 43.73
CA ALA A 15 -34.01 10.12 42.64
C ALA A 15 -35.08 9.26 41.94
N LEU A 16 -34.91 9.05 40.63
CA LEU A 16 -35.66 8.11 39.80
C LEU A 16 -34.68 7.26 39.01
N ALA A 17 -34.73 5.94 39.24
CA ALA A 17 -34.02 4.93 38.47
C ALA A 17 -34.84 4.59 37.22
N LEU A 18 -34.22 4.64 36.04
CA LEU A 18 -34.79 4.15 34.78
C LEU A 18 -33.86 3.09 34.19
N SER A 19 -34.36 1.86 34.11
CA SER A 19 -33.81 0.78 33.31
C SER A 19 -34.33 0.92 31.87
N ALA A 20 -33.42 0.97 30.89
CA ALA A 20 -33.78 0.91 29.47
C ALA A 20 -33.03 -0.25 28.81
N ALA A 21 -33.81 -1.19 28.27
CA ALA A 21 -33.36 -2.26 27.40
C ALA A 21 -33.05 -1.67 26.01
N LEU A 22 -31.89 -2.00 25.44
CA LEU A 22 -31.53 -1.71 24.06
C LEU A 22 -31.45 -3.03 23.30
N LEU A 23 -32.40 -3.19 22.38
CA LEU A 23 -32.47 -4.26 21.38
C LEU A 23 -31.38 -4.07 20.33
N ALA A 24 -30.78 -5.19 19.93
CA ALA A 24 -29.81 -5.29 18.86
C ALA A 24 -30.41 -4.93 17.49
N LEU A 25 -29.67 -4.15 16.72
CA LEU A 25 -29.70 -4.11 15.26
C LEU A 25 -28.25 -4.34 14.81
N SER A 26 -27.88 -5.61 14.65
CA SER A 26 -26.66 -6.01 13.96
C SER A 26 -26.83 -5.66 12.47
N GLY A 27 -26.35 -4.49 12.09
CA GLY A 27 -26.16 -4.13 10.69
C GLY A 27 -25.17 -5.10 10.05
N VAL A 28 -25.56 -5.65 8.92
CA VAL A 28 -24.71 -6.46 8.03
C VAL A 28 -23.58 -5.55 7.56
N ALA A 29 -22.34 -5.85 7.94
CA ALA A 29 -21.17 -5.24 7.34
C ALA A 29 -21.00 -5.85 5.94
N HIS A 30 -21.53 -5.16 4.93
CA HIS A 30 -21.18 -5.44 3.55
C HIS A 30 -19.78 -4.88 3.31
N ALA A 31 -18.78 -5.77 3.24
CA ALA A 31 -17.46 -5.45 2.71
C ALA A 31 -17.52 -5.53 1.18
N ASP A 32 -18.24 -4.60 0.55
CA ASP A 32 -18.04 -4.31 -0.87
C ASP A 32 -16.82 -3.38 -0.95
N ALA A 33 -15.62 -3.96 -1.11
CA ALA A 33 -14.45 -3.20 -1.48
C ALA A 33 -14.68 -2.65 -2.90
N PRO A 34 -14.77 -1.32 -3.11
CA PRO A 34 -14.79 -0.78 -4.45
C PRO A 34 -13.38 -0.98 -5.02
N GLY A 35 -13.27 -1.80 -6.06
CA GLY A 35 -12.08 -1.86 -6.90
C GLY A 35 -11.89 -0.53 -7.62
N ASP A 36 -11.32 0.46 -6.92
CA ASP A 36 -11.02 1.76 -7.51
C ASP A 36 -9.65 1.71 -8.16
N ASN A 37 -9.69 1.39 -9.45
CA ASN A 37 -8.54 1.38 -10.34
C ASN A 37 -8.22 2.82 -10.78
N THR A 38 -7.75 3.67 -9.85
CA THR A 38 -7.47 5.09 -10.13
C THR A 38 -6.04 5.55 -9.86
N THR A 39 -5.09 4.65 -9.57
CA THR A 39 -3.67 4.99 -9.74
C THR A 39 -3.31 4.92 -11.22
N VAL A 40 -3.52 6.04 -11.91
CA VAL A 40 -2.95 6.26 -13.25
C VAL A 40 -1.45 5.95 -13.16
N PRO A 41 -0.92 5.00 -13.96
CA PRO A 41 0.53 4.77 -13.99
C PRO A 41 1.21 6.11 -14.27
N PRO A 42 2.28 6.50 -13.54
CA PRO A 42 2.93 7.76 -13.82
C PRO A 42 3.30 7.79 -15.31
N PRO A 43 2.88 8.83 -16.06
CA PRO A 43 3.20 8.91 -17.48
C PRO A 43 4.72 8.88 -17.62
N GLN A 44 5.24 8.19 -18.64
CA GLN A 44 6.65 8.26 -19.00
C GLN A 44 7.01 9.74 -19.28
N SER A 45 7.58 10.41 -18.28
CA SER A 45 7.90 11.82 -18.32
C SER A 45 9.27 12.02 -18.97
N LYS A 46 9.29 12.88 -19.98
CA LYS A 46 10.52 13.55 -20.44
C LYS A 46 11.06 14.41 -19.28
N PRO A 47 12.37 14.67 -19.20
CA PRO A 47 12.96 15.38 -18.08
C PRO A 47 12.42 16.82 -18.02
N GLY A 48 11.58 17.07 -17.02
CA GLY A 48 10.97 18.34 -16.66
C GLY A 48 10.07 18.09 -15.47
N GLY A 49 10.32 18.74 -14.33
CA GLY A 49 9.76 18.40 -13.01
C GLY A 49 8.25 18.09 -13.05
N SER A 50 7.85 16.96 -12.43
CA SER A 50 6.48 16.42 -12.55
C SER A 50 5.44 17.50 -12.31
N THR A 51 4.66 17.75 -13.34
CA THR A 51 3.46 18.57 -13.25
C THR A 51 2.25 17.67 -13.05
N ASP A 52 1.25 18.13 -12.29
CA ASP A 52 -0.09 17.58 -12.42
C ASP A 52 -0.52 17.69 -13.90
N GLY A 53 -1.54 16.94 -14.32
CA GLY A 53 -2.03 16.95 -15.71
C GLY A 53 -2.49 18.34 -16.23
N LYS A 54 -2.33 19.40 -15.43
CA LYS A 54 -2.62 20.82 -15.74
C LYS A 54 -1.36 21.69 -15.78
N GLY A 55 -0.16 21.11 -15.65
CA GLY A 55 1.11 21.84 -15.77
C GLY A 55 1.63 22.47 -14.47
N LYS A 56 0.98 22.23 -13.31
CA LYS A 56 1.42 22.71 -11.99
C LYS A 56 2.40 21.72 -11.37
N VAL A 57 3.53 22.19 -10.84
CA VAL A 57 4.40 21.35 -10.00
C VAL A 57 3.64 20.96 -8.74
N SER A 58 3.37 19.66 -8.58
CA SER A 58 2.49 19.13 -7.53
C SER A 58 3.27 18.25 -6.56
N ALA A 59 3.09 18.48 -5.26
CA ALA A 59 3.76 17.71 -4.21
C ALA A 59 3.19 16.31 -3.98
N GLY A 60 2.02 16.01 -4.56
CA GLY A 60 1.47 14.65 -4.60
C GLY A 60 2.06 13.76 -5.70
N VAL A 61 3.00 14.26 -6.53
CA VAL A 61 3.56 13.48 -7.64
C VAL A 61 5.04 13.17 -7.41
N SER A 62 5.33 11.90 -7.14
CA SER A 62 6.69 11.37 -7.02
C SER A 62 7.43 11.33 -8.37
N GLN A 63 8.76 11.47 -8.31
CA GLN A 63 9.72 11.24 -9.37
C GLN A 63 10.21 9.78 -9.40
N ILE A 64 9.90 8.96 -8.38
CA ILE A 64 10.33 7.57 -8.30
C ILE A 64 9.80 6.81 -9.51
N GLN A 65 10.72 6.14 -10.21
CA GLN A 65 10.40 5.29 -11.34
C GLN A 65 10.21 3.86 -10.83
N ILE A 66 9.01 3.33 -11.05
CA ILE A 66 8.68 1.94 -10.77
C ILE A 66 8.87 1.12 -12.04
N SER A 67 9.58 0.00 -11.93
CA SER A 67 9.67 -1.00 -12.99
C SER A 67 9.56 -2.41 -12.41
N GLN A 68 8.81 -3.27 -13.07
CA GLN A 68 8.76 -4.69 -12.73
C GLN A 68 9.90 -5.40 -13.47
N VAL A 69 10.88 -5.91 -12.73
CA VAL A 69 12.09 -6.50 -13.30
C VAL A 69 12.00 -8.02 -13.46
N LYS A 70 11.15 -8.68 -12.64
CA LYS A 70 10.85 -10.12 -12.71
C LYS A 70 9.38 -10.38 -12.39
N GLY A 71 8.86 -11.48 -12.94
CA GLY A 71 7.47 -11.89 -12.78
C GLY A 71 6.51 -11.00 -13.57
N GLY A 72 5.21 -11.25 -13.41
CA GLY A 72 4.15 -10.45 -14.07
C GLY A 72 3.59 -11.08 -15.33
N GLY A 73 3.45 -12.41 -15.33
CA GLY A 73 2.86 -13.20 -16.42
C GLY A 73 1.59 -12.60 -17.01
N SER A 74 1.26 -13.02 -18.24
CA SER A 74 0.06 -12.53 -18.94
C SER A 74 -1.20 -12.95 -18.18
N GLY A 75 -1.92 -11.99 -17.58
CA GLY A 75 -3.14 -12.28 -16.83
C GLY A 75 -3.63 -11.11 -15.98
N LYS A 76 -4.70 -11.36 -15.21
CA LYS A 76 -5.14 -10.46 -14.14
C LYS A 76 -4.07 -10.42 -13.06
N ARG A 77 -3.92 -9.24 -12.45
CA ARG A 77 -2.96 -8.98 -11.37
C ARG A 77 -3.60 -8.10 -10.32
N GLY A 78 -3.21 -8.29 -9.07
CA GLY A 78 -3.66 -7.48 -7.95
C GLY A 78 -2.51 -7.05 -7.06
N ASN A 79 -2.78 -6.04 -6.23
CA ASN A 79 -1.85 -5.56 -5.22
C ASN A 79 -1.85 -6.51 -4.02
N LEU A 80 -0.72 -6.61 -3.33
CA LEU A 80 -0.64 -7.34 -2.07
C LEU A 80 -1.33 -6.56 -0.94
N ALA A 81 -1.97 -7.29 -0.03
CA ALA A 81 -2.41 -6.79 1.26
C ALA A 81 -1.39 -7.17 2.33
N PRO A 82 -0.75 -6.21 3.03
CA PRO A 82 0.17 -6.52 4.12
C PRO A 82 -0.51 -7.36 5.20
N ILE A 83 0.16 -8.42 5.68
CA ILE A 83 -0.29 -9.23 6.82
C ILE A 83 -0.18 -8.42 8.11
N ASP A 84 0.89 -7.62 8.25
CA ASP A 84 1.01 -6.67 9.34
C ASP A 84 0.08 -5.48 9.06
N THR A 85 -1.05 -5.45 9.75
CA THR A 85 -2.06 -4.39 9.58
C THR A 85 -1.63 -3.05 10.18
N ASP A 86 -0.59 -3.03 11.01
CA ASP A 86 -0.03 -1.81 11.59
C ASP A 86 1.06 -1.22 10.68
N TRP A 87 1.43 -1.90 9.59
CA TRP A 87 2.36 -1.36 8.60
C TRP A 87 1.68 -0.31 7.73
N GLU A 88 2.33 0.85 7.63
CA GLU A 88 1.93 1.93 6.76
C GLU A 88 3.07 2.28 5.80
N PRO A 89 2.74 2.70 4.56
CA PRO A 89 3.73 3.19 3.64
C PRO A 89 4.36 4.51 4.13
N PRO A 90 5.51 4.93 3.56
CA PRO A 90 6.15 6.17 3.94
C PRO A 90 5.23 7.37 3.73
N ALA A 91 4.92 8.10 4.80
CA ALA A 91 4.01 9.24 4.72
C ALA A 91 4.53 10.36 3.81
N CYS A 92 5.85 10.63 3.86
CA CYS A 92 6.48 11.64 3.01
C CYS A 92 8.01 11.47 2.92
N TRP A 93 8.62 12.09 1.91
CA TRP A 93 10.07 12.18 1.76
C TRP A 93 10.46 13.35 0.84
N TYR A 94 11.76 13.58 0.63
CA TYR A 94 12.27 14.61 -0.29
C TYR A 94 12.80 14.03 -1.61
N GLU A 95 12.55 14.70 -2.73
CA GLU A 95 13.01 14.30 -4.06
C GLU A 95 13.60 15.46 -4.86
N PRO A 96 14.58 15.21 -5.75
CA PRO A 96 15.04 16.21 -6.71
C PRO A 96 13.97 16.49 -7.77
N VAL A 97 13.56 17.75 -7.90
CA VAL A 97 12.47 18.17 -8.80
C VAL A 97 12.92 19.12 -9.92
N PHE A 98 14.01 19.86 -9.74
CA PHE A 98 14.49 20.84 -10.72
C PHE A 98 16.01 20.98 -10.75
N THR A 99 16.61 21.10 -11.94
CA THR A 99 17.91 21.78 -12.05
C THR A 99 17.74 23.29 -11.83
N PRO A 100 18.81 24.03 -11.56
CA PRO A 100 18.79 25.50 -11.58
C PRO A 100 18.09 26.13 -12.79
N GLU A 101 18.36 25.62 -13.99
CA GLU A 101 17.79 26.12 -15.24
C GLU A 101 16.30 25.77 -15.35
N GLU A 102 15.91 24.54 -14.98
CA GLU A 102 14.52 24.11 -14.99
C GLU A 102 13.67 24.89 -13.97
N LEU A 103 14.24 25.24 -12.81
CA LEU A 103 13.56 26.08 -11.82
C LEU A 103 13.30 27.47 -12.39
N LYS A 104 14.32 28.09 -13.01
CA LYS A 104 14.14 29.39 -13.67
C LYS A 104 13.07 29.32 -14.76
N GLU A 105 13.11 28.29 -15.61
CA GLU A 105 12.12 28.10 -16.67
C GLU A 105 10.72 27.90 -16.11
N PHE A 106 10.58 27.11 -15.03
CA PHE A 106 9.32 26.94 -14.32
C PHE A 106 8.75 28.28 -13.86
N VAL A 107 9.55 29.09 -13.16
CA VAL A 107 9.10 30.40 -12.66
C VAL A 107 8.67 31.32 -13.80
N ASP A 108 9.37 31.27 -14.93
CA ASP A 108 9.03 32.08 -16.11
C ASP A 108 7.75 31.62 -16.81
N ARG A 109 7.53 30.30 -16.93
CA ARG A 109 6.37 29.73 -17.65
C ARG A 109 5.09 29.64 -16.82
N SER A 110 5.19 29.44 -15.50
CA SER A 110 4.03 29.20 -14.62
C SER A 110 3.60 30.44 -13.83
N ASP A 111 4.30 31.57 -14.00
CA ASP A 111 4.18 32.75 -13.15
C ASP A 111 4.38 32.43 -11.64
N GLY A 112 5.12 31.37 -11.33
CA GLY A 112 5.38 30.92 -9.96
C GLY A 112 4.19 30.21 -9.30
N GLN A 113 3.25 29.65 -10.06
CA GLN A 113 2.19 28.80 -9.51
C GLN A 113 2.71 27.37 -9.29
N GLY A 114 2.97 27.00 -8.04
CA GLY A 114 3.41 25.66 -7.70
C GLY A 114 3.71 25.47 -6.23
N ASP A 115 4.08 24.24 -5.89
CA ASP A 115 4.35 23.82 -4.53
C ASP A 115 5.85 23.89 -4.24
N VAL A 116 6.24 24.65 -3.22
CA VAL A 116 7.62 24.68 -2.67
C VAL A 116 7.82 23.66 -1.56
N GLY A 117 6.76 22.98 -1.13
CA GLY A 117 6.72 21.89 -0.17
C GLY A 117 5.33 21.27 -0.20
N ILE A 118 5.11 20.16 0.50
CA ILE A 118 3.87 19.36 0.42
C ILE A 118 2.64 20.15 0.86
N HIS A 119 2.82 20.97 1.91
CA HIS A 119 1.77 21.82 2.48
C HIS A 119 1.99 23.31 2.17
N GLN A 120 2.90 23.62 1.24
CA GLN A 120 3.36 24.98 0.96
C GLN A 120 3.20 25.31 -0.54
N SER A 121 1.98 25.66 -0.93
CA SER A 121 1.70 26.22 -2.25
C SER A 121 1.98 27.72 -2.29
N TRP A 122 2.56 28.19 -3.40
CA TRP A 122 2.79 29.62 -3.63
C TRP A 122 2.10 30.11 -4.91
N TYR A 123 1.64 31.36 -4.85
CA TYR A 123 1.05 32.07 -5.97
C TYR A 123 1.89 33.30 -6.31
N GLY A 124 2.19 33.45 -7.61
CA GLY A 124 3.02 34.55 -8.10
C GLY A 124 4.51 34.31 -7.87
N LYS A 125 5.35 35.15 -8.51
CA LYS A 125 6.81 34.96 -8.53
C LYS A 125 7.54 35.34 -7.24
N GLY A 126 6.87 35.98 -6.27
CA GLY A 126 7.50 36.63 -5.10
C GLY A 126 8.51 35.74 -4.37
N LEU A 127 8.06 34.61 -3.79
CA LEU A 127 8.94 33.66 -3.09
C LEU A 127 10.02 33.12 -4.03
N TRP A 128 9.62 32.72 -5.24
CA TRP A 128 10.51 32.13 -6.24
C TRP A 128 11.67 33.06 -6.62
N THR A 129 11.43 34.37 -6.69
CA THR A 129 12.46 35.34 -7.01
C THR A 129 13.20 35.83 -5.77
N ASP A 130 12.48 36.12 -4.69
CA ASP A 130 13.10 36.66 -3.48
C ASP A 130 14.08 35.64 -2.87
N HIS A 131 13.64 34.40 -2.71
CA HIS A 131 14.43 33.36 -2.07
C HIS A 131 15.42 32.69 -3.01
N TYR A 132 14.95 32.26 -4.19
CA TYR A 132 15.78 31.44 -5.08
C TYR A 132 16.61 32.25 -6.08
N ARG A 133 16.34 33.55 -6.28
CA ARG A 133 17.11 34.41 -7.22
C ARG A 133 17.87 35.54 -6.51
N ASP A 134 17.23 36.20 -5.55
CA ASP A 134 17.73 37.46 -4.96
C ASP A 134 18.41 37.25 -3.60
N GLY A 135 18.62 36.01 -3.16
CA GLY A 135 19.36 35.69 -1.95
C GLY A 135 18.66 36.06 -0.65
N LYS A 136 17.35 36.34 -0.66
CA LYS A 136 16.62 36.64 0.58
C LYS A 136 16.37 35.37 1.38
N ALA A 137 16.61 35.43 2.68
CA ALA A 137 16.26 34.35 3.59
C ALA A 137 14.74 34.10 3.63
N GLN A 138 14.35 32.87 3.97
CA GLN A 138 12.95 32.47 4.17
C GLN A 138 12.81 31.54 5.37
N ASP A 139 11.61 31.49 5.93
CA ASP A 139 11.25 30.46 6.92
C ASP A 139 11.29 29.09 6.24
N ASN A 140 11.98 28.10 6.84
CA ASN A 140 12.05 26.73 6.30
C ASN A 140 10.68 26.04 6.34
N MET A 141 9.72 26.55 7.12
CA MET A 141 8.41 25.94 7.35
C MET A 141 8.51 24.52 7.94
N ASP A 142 9.64 24.22 8.59
CA ASP A 142 9.82 23.04 9.42
C ASP A 142 9.29 23.27 10.84
N ASP A 143 9.14 22.21 11.63
CA ASP A 143 8.59 22.29 12.99
C ASP A 143 9.41 23.21 13.92
N ASP A 144 10.72 23.27 13.67
CA ASP A 144 11.67 24.10 14.42
C ASP A 144 11.68 25.57 13.95
N ARG A 145 10.93 25.91 12.89
CA ARG A 145 10.83 27.25 12.30
C ARG A 145 12.21 27.86 12.01
N THR A 146 13.10 27.04 11.47
CA THR A 146 14.46 27.47 11.16
C THR A 146 14.47 28.39 9.94
N GLU A 147 15.53 29.17 9.77
CA GLU A 147 15.68 30.07 8.62
C GLU A 147 16.53 29.41 7.52
N ALA A 148 16.04 29.47 6.29
CA ALA A 148 16.72 29.03 5.08
C ALA A 148 17.49 30.20 4.45
N GLU A 149 18.80 30.03 4.24
CA GLU A 149 19.59 30.98 3.47
C GLU A 149 19.08 31.02 2.02
N GLY A 150 18.96 32.23 1.46
CA GLY A 150 18.54 32.43 0.08
C GLY A 150 19.61 32.03 -0.93
N TYR A 151 19.18 31.74 -2.15
CA TYR A 151 20.02 31.42 -3.28
C TYR A 151 20.12 32.61 -4.24
N GLU A 152 21.29 32.75 -4.85
CA GLU A 152 21.52 33.73 -5.91
C GLU A 152 21.31 33.09 -7.28
N ASN A 153 20.56 33.78 -8.16
CA ASN A 153 20.37 33.40 -9.55
C ASN A 153 19.97 31.92 -9.77
N TYR A 154 19.09 31.38 -8.92
CA TYR A 154 18.64 29.98 -8.93
C TYR A 154 19.77 28.96 -8.84
N ASN A 155 20.96 29.33 -8.38
CA ASN A 155 22.17 28.51 -8.48
C ASN A 155 22.57 28.11 -9.93
N ILE A 156 22.18 28.88 -10.95
CA ILE A 156 22.54 28.59 -12.36
C ILE A 156 24.04 28.47 -12.52
N GLY A 157 24.48 27.45 -13.27
CA GLY A 157 25.89 27.10 -13.45
C GLY A 157 26.51 26.30 -12.30
N LYS A 158 25.76 26.00 -11.23
CA LYS A 158 26.15 25.00 -10.22
C LYS A 158 25.53 23.64 -10.57
N GLY A 159 26.33 22.57 -10.53
CA GLY A 159 25.83 21.20 -10.68
C GLY A 159 25.06 20.77 -9.44
N GLY A 160 23.78 20.41 -9.59
CA GLY A 160 22.89 20.04 -8.51
C GLY A 160 21.42 20.17 -8.89
N ASN A 161 20.57 19.86 -7.91
CA ASN A 161 19.13 19.92 -8.07
C ASN A 161 18.49 20.60 -6.86
N PHE A 162 17.36 21.24 -7.07
CA PHE A 162 16.43 21.62 -6.03
C PHE A 162 15.56 20.42 -5.66
N TRP A 163 15.43 20.21 -4.37
CA TRP A 163 14.73 19.11 -3.72
C TRP A 163 13.52 19.63 -2.99
N ARG A 164 12.43 18.88 -3.04
CA ARG A 164 11.17 19.23 -2.41
C ARG A 164 10.51 17.99 -1.86
N SER A 165 9.73 18.15 -0.79
CA SER A 165 8.91 17.09 -0.23
C SER A 165 7.88 16.55 -1.22
N VAL A 166 7.55 15.27 -1.06
CA VAL A 166 6.48 14.54 -1.72
C VAL A 166 5.74 13.71 -0.66
N ALA A 167 4.42 13.63 -0.78
CA ALA A 167 3.58 12.71 0.00
C ALA A 167 2.55 12.06 -0.94
N PRO A 168 2.52 10.73 -1.07
CA PRO A 168 1.49 10.03 -1.86
C PRO A 168 0.07 10.27 -1.33
N ASP A 169 -0.07 10.35 0.00
CA ASP A 169 -1.27 10.80 0.69
C ASP A 169 -0.94 12.06 1.51
N ASP A 170 -1.34 13.22 0.99
CA ASP A 170 -1.14 14.51 1.65
C ASP A 170 -2.11 14.72 2.83
N SER A 171 -3.12 13.86 2.99
CA SER A 171 -4.03 13.89 4.14
C SER A 171 -3.50 13.11 5.34
N HIS A 172 -2.48 12.28 5.15
CA HIS A 172 -1.82 11.54 6.21
C HIS A 172 -1.23 12.51 7.25
N PRO A 173 -1.46 12.33 8.56
CA PRO A 173 -0.97 13.25 9.59
C PRO A 173 0.56 13.42 9.56
N ASP A 174 1.29 12.34 9.32
CA ASP A 174 2.77 12.37 9.27
C ASP A 174 3.32 12.98 7.97
N SER A 175 2.47 13.34 6.99
CA SER A 175 2.92 14.07 5.81
C SER A 175 3.49 15.46 6.15
N TRP A 176 3.11 16.00 7.32
CA TRP A 176 3.62 17.27 7.84
C TRP A 176 5.09 17.21 8.27
N ASP A 177 5.63 16.02 8.53
CA ASP A 177 7.02 15.83 8.95
C ASP A 177 8.01 16.22 7.82
N CYS A 178 7.52 16.38 6.59
CA CYS A 178 8.29 16.89 5.45
C CYS A 178 7.99 18.37 5.14
N GLY A 179 7.78 19.20 6.17
CA GLY A 179 7.41 20.61 6.04
C GLY A 179 8.46 21.53 5.39
N ARG A 180 9.73 21.12 5.32
CA ARG A 180 10.81 21.96 4.79
C ARG A 180 10.54 22.45 3.36
N ILE A 181 10.66 23.76 3.13
CA ILE A 181 10.62 24.33 1.78
C ILE A 181 11.75 23.81 0.90
N MET A 182 11.55 23.92 -0.42
CA MET A 182 12.46 23.43 -1.43
C MET A 182 13.88 23.98 -1.24
N PHE A 183 14.88 23.11 -1.34
CA PHE A 183 16.28 23.45 -1.06
C PHE A 183 17.21 22.85 -2.10
N TRP A 184 18.42 23.41 -2.26
CA TRP A 184 19.38 22.93 -3.26
C TRP A 184 20.36 21.92 -2.69
N MET A 185 20.67 20.87 -3.44
CA MET A 185 21.74 19.92 -3.16
C MET A 185 22.66 19.74 -4.37
N PRO A 186 23.97 19.54 -4.17
CA PRO A 186 24.87 19.15 -5.26
C PRO A 186 24.49 17.81 -5.88
N ASP A 187 24.92 17.58 -7.12
CA ASP A 187 24.67 16.31 -7.82
C ASP A 187 25.20 15.11 -7.04
N ASN A 188 24.48 13.99 -7.13
CA ASN A 188 24.80 12.72 -6.47
C ASN A 188 24.95 12.82 -4.94
N GLN A 189 24.33 13.83 -4.31
CA GLN A 189 24.25 13.94 -2.86
C GLN A 189 22.81 13.85 -2.38
N VAL A 190 22.56 12.87 -1.52
CA VAL A 190 21.30 12.75 -0.77
C VAL A 190 21.40 13.67 0.46
N PRO A 191 20.38 14.48 0.76
CA PRO A 191 20.41 15.36 1.92
C PRO A 191 20.51 14.58 3.24
N ARG A 192 21.17 15.16 4.24
CA ARG A 192 21.26 14.60 5.59
C ARG A 192 20.30 15.35 6.52
N ILE A 193 19.01 15.17 6.25
CA ILE A 193 17.90 15.80 6.97
C ILE A 193 16.89 14.73 7.39
N PRO A 194 16.03 15.01 8.38
CA PRO A 194 14.86 14.16 8.63
C PRO A 194 14.08 13.89 7.35
N ASN A 195 13.58 12.67 7.18
CA ASN A 195 12.80 12.24 6.01
C ASN A 195 13.54 12.36 4.66
N ALA A 196 14.87 12.42 4.68
CA ALA A 196 15.67 12.21 3.47
C ALA A 196 15.36 10.81 2.89
N PRO A 197 15.31 10.66 1.56
CA PRO A 197 14.98 9.37 0.97
C PRO A 197 16.07 8.35 1.28
N THR A 198 15.64 7.13 1.56
CA THR A 198 16.52 5.99 1.86
C THR A 198 16.19 4.82 0.95
N PRO A 199 17.13 3.87 0.73
CA PRO A 199 16.80 2.64 0.01
C PRO A 199 15.60 1.90 0.62
N ARG A 200 15.47 1.89 1.95
CA ARG A 200 14.32 1.28 2.63
C ARG A 200 13.00 1.96 2.25
N MET A 201 12.95 3.29 2.25
CA MET A 201 11.77 4.04 1.82
C MET A 201 11.41 3.70 0.35
N LEU A 202 12.41 3.58 -0.53
CA LEU A 202 12.17 3.16 -1.91
C LEU A 202 11.63 1.72 -1.99
N ALA A 203 12.10 0.82 -1.11
CA ALA A 203 11.60 -0.56 -1.03
C ALA A 203 10.14 -0.63 -0.55
N GLU A 204 9.80 0.18 0.46
CA GLU A 204 8.43 0.33 0.98
C GLU A 204 7.51 0.91 -0.11
N TYR A 205 7.96 1.93 -0.85
CA TYR A 205 7.21 2.47 -1.98
C TYR A 205 7.08 1.46 -3.14
N ALA A 206 8.12 0.66 -3.41
CA ALA A 206 8.04 -0.43 -4.39
C ALA A 206 7.05 -1.52 -3.94
N TYR A 207 6.97 -1.81 -2.64
CA TYR A 207 6.07 -2.82 -2.08
C TYR A 207 4.59 -2.49 -2.36
N GLU A 208 4.19 -1.23 -2.20
CA GLU A 208 2.84 -0.76 -2.56
C GLU A 208 2.49 -0.98 -4.05
N HIS A 209 3.51 -1.06 -4.90
CA HIS A 209 3.39 -1.24 -6.33
C HIS A 209 3.62 -2.68 -6.79
N VAL A 210 3.84 -3.62 -5.85
CA VAL A 210 3.95 -5.04 -6.17
C VAL A 210 2.60 -5.56 -6.66
N LYS A 211 2.61 -6.08 -7.88
CA LYS A 211 1.46 -6.70 -8.52
C LYS A 211 1.72 -8.17 -8.79
N VAL A 212 1.05 -9.03 -8.03
CA VAL A 212 1.16 -10.48 -8.16
C VAL A 212 0.09 -11.04 -9.10
N PRO A 213 0.34 -12.19 -9.73
CA PRO A 213 -0.68 -12.89 -10.52
C PRO A 213 -1.90 -13.24 -9.69
N ASP A 214 -3.07 -13.28 -10.35
CA ASP A 214 -4.33 -13.70 -9.72
C ASP A 214 -4.26 -15.16 -9.23
N THR A 215 -4.87 -15.45 -8.07
CA THR A 215 -4.85 -16.78 -7.45
C THR A 215 -5.94 -17.68 -8.01
N GLU A 216 -5.75 -18.21 -9.23
CA GLU A 216 -6.67 -19.23 -9.78
C GLU A 216 -6.19 -20.65 -9.43
N VAL A 217 -6.75 -21.20 -8.35
CA VAL A 217 -6.53 -22.58 -7.91
C VAL A 217 -7.31 -23.60 -8.74
N GLU A 218 -6.68 -24.74 -9.03
CA GLU A 218 -7.37 -25.88 -9.63
C GLU A 218 -8.09 -26.68 -8.54
N VAL A 219 -9.38 -26.93 -8.73
CA VAL A 219 -10.22 -27.63 -7.74
C VAL A 219 -10.92 -28.83 -8.37
N ARG A 220 -10.94 -29.97 -7.68
CA ARG A 220 -11.74 -31.15 -8.05
C ARG A 220 -12.43 -31.80 -6.84
N PRO A 221 -13.75 -32.06 -6.91
CA PRO A 221 -14.68 -31.69 -7.99
C PRO A 221 -14.84 -30.16 -8.13
N GLN A 222 -15.04 -29.69 -9.35
CA GLN A 222 -15.10 -28.25 -9.65
C GLN A 222 -16.44 -27.66 -9.19
N ALA A 223 -16.41 -26.65 -8.30
CA ALA A 223 -17.55 -25.89 -7.77
C ALA A 223 -18.70 -26.68 -7.10
N LYS A 224 -18.65 -28.02 -7.14
CA LYS A 224 -19.69 -28.92 -6.61
C LYS A 224 -19.06 -30.05 -5.81
N SER A 225 -18.91 -29.81 -4.52
CA SER A 225 -18.43 -30.82 -3.58
C SER A 225 -19.56 -31.68 -3.06
N THR A 226 -19.22 -32.82 -2.45
CA THR A 226 -20.18 -33.74 -1.83
C THR A 226 -19.78 -33.93 -0.38
N VAL A 227 -20.78 -33.94 0.52
CA VAL A 227 -20.56 -34.13 1.95
C VAL A 227 -19.72 -35.39 2.21
N ASN A 228 -18.70 -35.24 3.08
CA ASN A 228 -17.74 -36.28 3.46
C ASN A 228 -16.84 -36.80 2.32
N LEU A 229 -16.79 -36.12 1.16
CA LEU A 229 -15.83 -36.42 0.11
C LEU A 229 -14.81 -35.28 -0.05
N PRO A 230 -13.51 -35.61 -0.20
CA PRO A 230 -12.46 -34.60 -0.32
C PRO A 230 -12.55 -33.84 -1.64
N THR A 231 -12.35 -32.54 -1.52
CA THR A 231 -12.15 -31.60 -2.61
C THR A 231 -10.66 -31.33 -2.71
N TRP A 232 -10.04 -31.81 -3.78
CA TRP A 232 -8.62 -31.64 -4.06
C TRP A 232 -8.37 -30.24 -4.61
N VAL A 233 -7.34 -29.58 -4.08
CA VAL A 233 -6.89 -28.27 -4.54
C VAL A 233 -5.40 -28.35 -4.89
N TRP A 234 -5.01 -27.79 -6.04
CA TRP A 234 -3.60 -27.72 -6.42
C TRP A 234 -3.32 -26.54 -7.34
N LEU A 235 -2.04 -26.25 -7.50
CA LEU A 235 -1.52 -25.30 -8.47
C LEU A 235 -0.34 -25.94 -9.20
N ASP A 236 -0.34 -25.80 -10.52
CA ASP A 236 0.75 -26.28 -11.36
C ASP A 236 2.02 -25.43 -11.17
N GLU A 237 3.17 -26.03 -11.45
CA GLU A 237 4.48 -25.38 -11.46
C GLU A 237 4.49 -24.10 -12.32
N GLY A 238 5.21 -23.08 -11.87
CA GLY A 238 5.42 -21.83 -12.61
C GLY A 238 4.23 -20.86 -12.60
N LYS A 239 3.13 -21.17 -11.91
CA LYS A 239 2.02 -20.20 -11.73
C LYS A 239 2.41 -19.03 -10.81
N PHE A 240 3.22 -19.29 -9.78
CA PHE A 240 3.71 -18.27 -8.84
C PHE A 240 5.22 -18.28 -8.81
N GLU A 241 5.81 -17.37 -9.57
CA GLU A 241 7.24 -17.06 -9.53
C GLU A 241 7.46 -15.79 -8.71
N ASP A 242 8.69 -15.58 -8.26
CA ASP A 242 9.05 -14.32 -7.62
C ASP A 242 8.67 -13.13 -8.50
N VAL A 243 8.03 -12.14 -7.87
CA VAL A 243 7.80 -10.84 -8.47
C VAL A 243 8.81 -9.87 -7.90
N VAL A 244 9.62 -9.25 -8.76
CA VAL A 244 10.60 -8.25 -8.33
C VAL A 244 10.20 -6.90 -8.92
N VAL A 245 10.04 -5.91 -8.06
CA VAL A 245 9.72 -4.52 -8.40
C VAL A 245 10.86 -3.63 -7.96
N ARG A 246 11.38 -2.84 -8.90
CA ARG A 246 12.43 -1.86 -8.67
C ARG A 246 11.82 -0.47 -8.58
N ALA A 247 12.12 0.22 -7.48
CA ALA A 247 11.97 1.67 -7.32
C ALA A 247 13.32 2.35 -7.51
N GLU A 248 13.38 3.37 -8.34
CA GLU A 248 14.58 4.18 -8.57
C GLU A 248 14.24 5.65 -8.47
N LEU A 249 15.02 6.42 -7.68
CA LEU A 249 14.86 7.86 -7.57
C LEU A 249 15.81 8.57 -8.56
N PRO A 250 15.30 9.15 -9.66
CA PRO A 250 16.15 9.78 -10.67
C PRO A 250 16.99 10.93 -10.10
N ARG A 251 18.11 11.24 -10.77
CA ARG A 251 19.08 12.29 -10.35
C ARG A 251 19.75 12.03 -9.00
N THR A 252 19.61 10.80 -8.51
CA THR A 252 20.34 10.25 -7.38
C THR A 252 20.93 8.89 -7.81
N ASN A 253 21.63 8.23 -6.89
CA ASN A 253 22.03 6.84 -7.04
C ASN A 253 21.16 5.88 -6.21
N LEU A 254 20.02 6.34 -5.70
CA LEU A 254 19.13 5.55 -4.85
C LEU A 254 18.22 4.65 -5.69
N TYR A 255 18.25 3.36 -5.36
CA TYR A 255 17.31 2.37 -5.81
C TYR A 255 17.03 1.36 -4.70
N ALA A 256 15.92 0.66 -4.83
CA ALA A 256 15.65 -0.59 -4.14
C ALA A 256 14.88 -1.55 -5.06
N GLU A 257 15.15 -2.84 -4.92
CA GLU A 257 14.44 -3.94 -5.54
C GLU A 257 13.74 -4.73 -4.45
N THR A 258 12.41 -4.68 -4.45
CA THR A 258 11.54 -5.42 -3.54
C THR A 258 11.10 -6.69 -4.25
N THR A 259 11.33 -7.83 -3.61
CA THR A 259 10.97 -9.15 -4.11
C THR A 259 9.86 -9.75 -3.26
N ALA A 260 8.77 -10.12 -3.91
CA ALA A 260 7.72 -10.93 -3.33
C ALA A 260 7.92 -12.40 -3.73
N HIS A 261 8.18 -13.22 -2.73
CA HIS A 261 8.43 -14.66 -2.86
C HIS A 261 7.21 -15.45 -2.38
N PRO A 262 6.55 -16.24 -3.25
CA PRO A 262 5.36 -16.97 -2.84
C PRO A 262 5.76 -18.17 -1.96
N VAL A 263 5.14 -18.32 -0.78
CA VAL A 263 5.53 -19.38 0.17
C VAL A 263 4.43 -20.39 0.51
N SER A 264 3.17 -19.98 0.53
CA SER A 264 2.06 -20.88 0.86
C SER A 264 0.71 -20.40 0.35
N LEU A 265 -0.19 -21.36 0.14
CA LEU A 265 -1.62 -21.15 -0.05
C LEU A 265 -2.37 -21.51 1.23
N THR A 266 -3.20 -20.61 1.73
CA THR A 266 -4.15 -20.87 2.80
C THR A 266 -5.55 -21.01 2.23
N LEU A 267 -6.21 -22.10 2.58
CA LEU A 267 -7.58 -22.41 2.20
C LEU A 267 -8.54 -22.19 3.37
N GLU A 268 -9.51 -21.31 3.16
CA GLU A 268 -10.61 -21.07 4.10
C GLU A 268 -11.94 -21.54 3.49
N PRO A 269 -12.55 -22.62 4.04
CA PRO A 269 -13.72 -23.25 3.41
C PRO A 269 -14.99 -22.40 3.29
N GLY A 270 -15.06 -21.24 3.96
CA GLY A 270 -16.28 -20.42 4.10
C GLY A 270 -17.30 -20.97 5.09
N THR A 271 -16.94 -21.99 5.88
CA THR A 271 -17.80 -22.60 6.90
C THR A 271 -16.96 -23.30 7.98
N GLU A 272 -17.51 -23.38 9.19
CA GLU A 272 -16.95 -24.19 10.29
C GLU A 272 -17.22 -25.70 10.09
N ASP A 273 -18.20 -26.06 9.25
CA ASP A 273 -18.55 -27.45 8.95
C ASP A 273 -17.68 -28.02 7.83
N ALA A 274 -16.35 -27.88 7.97
CA ALA A 274 -15.37 -28.38 7.01
C ALA A 274 -14.04 -28.74 7.69
N GLU A 275 -13.35 -29.72 7.14
CA GLU A 275 -11.99 -30.10 7.49
C GLU A 275 -11.03 -29.73 6.36
N THR A 276 -9.87 -29.19 6.71
CA THR A 276 -8.83 -28.81 5.74
C THR A 276 -7.68 -29.80 5.75
N PHE A 277 -7.04 -29.94 4.59
CA PHE A 277 -5.88 -30.78 4.37
C PHE A 277 -4.76 -29.92 3.75
N PRO A 278 -3.58 -29.82 4.38
CA PRO A 278 -3.29 -30.29 5.74
C PRO A 278 -4.15 -29.57 6.78
N ALA A 279 -4.21 -30.11 8.00
CA ALA A 279 -4.92 -29.47 9.09
C ALA A 279 -4.43 -28.02 9.29
N GLY A 280 -5.37 -27.07 9.28
CA GLY A 280 -5.08 -25.64 9.31
C GLY A 280 -5.14 -24.96 7.93
N GLY A 281 -5.30 -25.71 6.84
CA GLY A 281 -5.56 -25.16 5.50
C GLY A 281 -4.37 -24.57 4.78
N THR A 282 -3.18 -24.54 5.40
CA THR A 282 -1.97 -23.98 4.80
C THR A 282 -1.18 -25.04 4.04
N CYS A 283 -1.22 -24.96 2.72
CA CYS A 283 -0.47 -25.76 1.77
C CYS A 283 0.80 -25.02 1.36
N ARG A 284 1.98 -25.53 1.73
CA ARG A 284 3.26 -24.91 1.33
C ARG A 284 3.50 -25.07 -0.17
N ILE A 285 4.18 -24.08 -0.75
CA ILE A 285 4.74 -24.19 -2.09
C ILE A 285 5.93 -25.16 -2.07
N ASN A 286 5.93 -26.07 -3.04
CA ASN A 286 7.00 -27.03 -3.26
C ASN A 286 8.22 -26.35 -3.91
N GLU A 287 9.39 -27.02 -3.89
CA GLU A 287 10.62 -26.48 -4.52
C GLU A 287 10.47 -26.23 -6.03
N ASP A 288 9.54 -26.94 -6.70
CA ASP A 288 9.20 -26.75 -8.11
C ASP A 288 8.13 -25.66 -8.33
N GLY A 289 7.75 -24.91 -7.31
CA GLY A 289 6.74 -23.85 -7.41
C GLY A 289 5.29 -24.35 -7.51
N SER A 290 5.04 -25.65 -7.38
CA SER A 290 3.68 -26.21 -7.34
C SER A 290 3.09 -26.20 -5.93
N ILE A 291 1.76 -26.33 -5.83
CA ILE A 291 1.06 -26.54 -4.55
C ILE A 291 0.20 -27.80 -4.65
N GLY A 292 0.26 -28.64 -3.61
CA GLY A 292 -0.53 -29.85 -3.53
C GLY A 292 -0.14 -30.86 -4.62
N SER A 293 -1.12 -31.58 -5.16
CA SER A 293 -0.90 -32.46 -6.31
C SER A 293 -2.18 -32.64 -7.14
N PRO A 294 -2.08 -32.71 -8.48
CA PRO A 294 -3.25 -32.91 -9.32
C PRO A 294 -4.05 -34.17 -8.95
N TYR A 295 -5.38 -34.04 -8.92
CA TYR A 295 -6.27 -35.17 -8.65
C TYR A 295 -6.08 -36.29 -9.68
N ARG A 296 -5.91 -37.53 -9.18
CA ARG A 296 -5.84 -38.74 -10.01
C ARG A 296 -7.11 -39.56 -9.84
N LYS A 297 -7.65 -40.06 -10.96
CA LYS A 297 -8.81 -40.98 -10.92
C LYS A 297 -8.50 -42.17 -10.02
N GLY A 298 -9.38 -42.44 -9.07
CA GLY A 298 -9.22 -43.50 -8.07
C GLY A 298 -8.72 -43.02 -6.70
N SER A 299 -8.39 -41.73 -6.55
CA SER A 299 -8.00 -41.12 -5.28
C SER A 299 -9.16 -40.41 -4.56
N ALA A 300 -10.41 -40.74 -4.90
CA ALA A 300 -11.59 -40.08 -4.32
C ALA A 300 -11.70 -40.30 -2.79
N ASP A 301 -11.22 -41.43 -2.29
CA ASP A 301 -11.28 -41.80 -0.87
C ASP A 301 -9.96 -41.50 -0.12
N GLN A 302 -9.05 -40.74 -0.73
CA GLN A 302 -7.75 -40.38 -0.15
C GLN A 302 -7.74 -38.91 0.26
N ASP A 303 -7.05 -38.63 1.37
CA ASP A 303 -6.81 -37.26 1.80
C ASP A 303 -5.92 -36.55 0.76
N PRO A 304 -6.34 -35.38 0.26
CA PRO A 304 -5.53 -34.62 -0.67
C PRO A 304 -4.34 -33.99 0.06
N PRO A 305 -3.17 -33.83 -0.58
CA PRO A 305 -2.05 -33.07 0.01
C PRO A 305 -2.40 -31.61 0.29
N CYS A 306 -3.36 -31.06 -0.48
CA CYS A 306 -3.97 -29.76 -0.28
C CYS A 306 -5.46 -29.86 -0.66
N GLY A 307 -6.38 -29.50 0.24
CA GLY A 307 -7.80 -29.61 -0.05
C GLY A 307 -8.73 -29.47 1.15
N ILE A 308 -10.01 -29.74 0.92
CA ILE A 308 -11.10 -29.51 1.87
C ILE A 308 -12.12 -30.65 1.81
N THR A 309 -12.59 -31.12 2.96
CA THR A 309 -13.76 -31.98 3.07
C THR A 309 -14.88 -31.22 3.78
N TYR A 310 -15.99 -30.99 3.08
CA TYR A 310 -17.17 -30.37 3.69
C TYR A 310 -18.00 -31.42 4.44
N LEU A 311 -18.42 -31.08 5.65
CA LEU A 311 -19.18 -31.95 6.55
C LEU A 311 -20.69 -31.69 6.51
N ARG A 312 -21.12 -30.61 5.85
CA ARG A 312 -22.53 -30.23 5.73
C ARG A 312 -22.87 -29.77 4.31
N ALA A 313 -24.07 -30.12 3.86
CA ALA A 313 -24.61 -29.61 2.60
C ALA A 313 -24.96 -28.13 2.71
N SER A 314 -24.87 -27.42 1.60
CA SER A 314 -24.98 -25.98 1.55
C SER A 314 -26.33 -25.57 0.93
N ASP A 315 -27.16 -24.78 1.63
CA ASP A 315 -28.38 -24.20 1.05
C ASP A 315 -28.06 -23.07 0.06
N LYS A 316 -26.97 -22.33 0.33
CA LYS A 316 -26.31 -21.39 -0.57
C LYS A 316 -24.84 -21.79 -0.66
N PRO A 317 -24.13 -21.49 -1.77
CA PRO A 317 -22.71 -21.82 -1.89
C PRO A 317 -21.90 -21.28 -0.70
N TYR A 318 -20.92 -22.06 -0.24
CA TYR A 318 -19.88 -21.57 0.66
C TYR A 318 -18.85 -20.78 -0.14
N GLU A 319 -18.35 -19.69 0.44
CA GLU A 319 -17.30 -18.87 -0.14
C GLU A 319 -15.93 -19.45 0.23
N LEU A 320 -15.35 -20.25 -0.66
CA LEU A 320 -14.01 -20.78 -0.48
C LEU A 320 -13.00 -19.68 -0.82
N SER A 321 -12.27 -19.20 0.19
CA SER A 321 -11.15 -18.28 0.01
C SER A 321 -9.82 -19.04 -0.14
N ALA A 322 -9.01 -18.61 -1.10
CA ALA A 322 -7.69 -19.10 -1.43
C ALA A 322 -6.71 -17.92 -1.38
N SER A 323 -5.88 -17.87 -0.34
CA SER A 323 -4.96 -16.76 -0.09
C SER A 323 -3.51 -17.21 -0.23
N ILE A 324 -2.76 -16.58 -1.14
CA ILE A 324 -1.31 -16.82 -1.26
C ILE A 324 -0.58 -15.85 -0.35
N THR A 325 0.27 -16.39 0.52
CA THR A 325 1.24 -15.63 1.32
C THR A 325 2.53 -15.44 0.54
N TRP A 326 3.03 -14.20 0.54
CA TRP A 326 4.25 -13.76 -0.11
C TRP A 326 5.20 -13.19 0.94
N GLU A 327 6.37 -13.82 1.10
CA GLU A 327 7.46 -13.25 1.90
C GLU A 327 8.10 -12.10 1.12
N ILE A 328 8.30 -10.96 1.78
CA ILE A 328 8.80 -9.74 1.12
C ILE A 328 10.21 -9.44 1.59
N SER A 329 11.17 -9.52 0.67
CA SER A 329 12.56 -9.12 0.90
C SER A 329 12.94 -7.96 -0.02
N TRP A 330 13.97 -7.21 0.33
CA TRP A 330 14.47 -6.16 -0.54
C TRP A 330 15.98 -5.95 -0.42
N GLU A 331 16.56 -5.45 -1.51
CA GLU A 331 17.94 -4.97 -1.57
C GLU A 331 18.03 -3.64 -2.30
N GLY A 332 19.07 -2.84 -2.04
CA GLY A 332 19.18 -1.50 -2.60
C GLY A 332 20.58 -0.90 -2.55
N THR A 333 20.65 0.38 -2.88
CA THR A 333 21.91 1.13 -2.98
C THR A 333 22.80 0.95 -1.76
N GLY A 334 24.09 0.69 -2.00
CA GLY A 334 25.08 0.53 -0.94
C GLY A 334 25.04 -0.80 -0.21
N GLY A 335 24.30 -1.80 -0.73
CA GLY A 335 24.12 -3.11 -0.10
C GLY A 335 23.16 -3.06 1.09
N ALA A 336 22.32 -2.03 1.16
CA ALA A 336 21.20 -2.00 2.09
C ALA A 336 20.17 -3.06 1.69
N GLY A 337 19.49 -3.64 2.68
CA GLY A 337 18.46 -4.64 2.44
C GLY A 337 17.83 -5.11 3.74
N GLY A 338 16.85 -5.99 3.62
CA GLY A 338 16.13 -6.59 4.73
C GLY A 338 14.79 -7.13 4.30
N ASP A 339 13.92 -7.34 5.27
CA ASP A 339 12.56 -7.83 5.04
C ASP A 339 11.55 -6.69 5.23
N LEU A 340 10.40 -6.83 4.57
CA LEU A 340 9.18 -6.05 4.79
C LEU A 340 8.08 -7.01 5.24
N PRO A 341 6.96 -6.51 5.77
CA PRO A 341 5.86 -7.37 6.15
C PRO A 341 5.40 -8.25 5.00
N ASP A 342 5.18 -9.53 5.29
CA ASP A 342 4.62 -10.47 4.33
C ASP A 342 3.30 -9.92 3.75
N GLY A 343 3.05 -10.21 2.48
CA GLY A 343 1.84 -9.83 1.77
C GLY A 343 0.94 -11.01 1.52
N THR A 344 -0.36 -10.77 1.38
CA THR A 344 -1.32 -11.77 0.91
C THR A 344 -2.07 -11.29 -0.32
N PHE A 345 -2.47 -12.23 -1.16
CA PHE A 345 -3.42 -12.00 -2.24
C PHE A 345 -4.47 -13.11 -2.24
N GLU A 346 -5.72 -12.71 -1.99
CA GLU A 346 -6.85 -13.61 -1.83
C GLU A 346 -7.77 -13.60 -3.05
N THR A 347 -8.25 -14.79 -3.40
CA THR A 347 -9.38 -14.99 -4.31
C THR A 347 -10.45 -15.83 -3.63
N THR A 348 -11.71 -15.59 -4.02
CA THR A 348 -12.86 -16.34 -3.49
C THR A 348 -13.58 -17.04 -4.63
N GLN A 349 -14.05 -18.26 -4.38
CA GLN A 349 -14.90 -19.01 -5.30
C GLN A 349 -16.07 -19.69 -4.58
N ASP A 350 -17.22 -19.74 -5.26
CA ASP A 350 -18.42 -20.40 -4.75
C ASP A 350 -18.30 -21.93 -4.80
N MET A 351 -18.56 -22.59 -3.67
CA MET A 351 -18.59 -24.04 -3.51
C MET A 351 -19.97 -24.50 -3.09
N THR A 352 -20.70 -25.16 -4.00
CA THR A 352 -21.96 -25.83 -3.66
C THR A 352 -21.65 -27.22 -3.10
N VAL A 353 -22.18 -27.53 -1.92
CA VAL A 353 -22.00 -28.85 -1.28
C VAL A 353 -23.33 -29.59 -1.26
N GLN A 354 -23.35 -30.76 -1.88
CA GLN A 354 -24.54 -31.62 -1.94
C GLN A 354 -24.38 -32.84 -1.03
N GLU A 355 -25.49 -33.36 -0.52
CA GLU A 355 -25.53 -34.66 0.15
C GLU A 355 -26.14 -35.71 -0.77
N ILE A 356 -25.49 -36.85 -0.92
CA ILE A 356 -26.02 -37.98 -1.70
C ILE A 356 -26.66 -38.98 -0.74
N GLN A 357 -27.99 -39.02 -0.75
CA GLN A 357 -28.76 -40.02 -0.02
C GLN A 357 -29.04 -41.23 -0.92
N SER A 358 -28.49 -42.38 -0.56
CA SER A 358 -28.77 -43.63 -1.27
C SER A 358 -30.03 -44.28 -0.71
N ILE A 359 -31.12 -44.33 -1.50
CA ILE A 359 -32.31 -45.12 -1.13
C ILE A 359 -32.02 -46.59 -1.45
N ASN A 360 -31.76 -47.39 -0.42
CA ASN A 360 -31.68 -48.84 -0.57
C ASN A 360 -33.12 -49.39 -0.67
N ARG A 361 -33.47 -50.00 -1.82
CA ARG A 361 -34.80 -50.57 -2.06
C ARG A 361 -34.84 -52.07 -1.79
#